data_AF-A0A192A879-F1
#
_entry.id   AF-A0A192A879-F1
#
_cell.length_a   1.000
_cell.length_b   1.000
_cell.length_c   1.000
_cell.angle_alpha   90.00
_cell.angle_beta   90.00
_cell.angle_gamma   90.00
#
_symmetry.space_group_name_H-M   'P 1'
#
loop_
_entity.id
_entity.type
_entity.pdbx_description
1 polymer ?
#
loop_
_entity_poly.entity_id
_entity_poly.type
_entity_poly.pdbx_seq_one_letter_code
_entity_poly.pdbx_strand_id
1 'polypeptide(L)'
;MQLSSPIDAVASAVHHAALAAFPDIHYRTRDYEAMKNWTSQESYDAVKANVAPEKAAVRRPDVRQCEIYAMFAQTWSSTALGFGGLGGQAMTPAYTVVVSGPSGHWAVYWAGRFAYLIDPHKQTDKQREAFLDDLQRRFTAERREASDRYGACSELPLEI
;
A
#
# COMPACT_ATOMS: atom_id res chain seq x y z
N MET A 1 23.37 -5.25 -18.57
CA MET A 1 21.91 -5.28 -18.34
C MET A 1 21.54 -3.94 -17.71
N GLN A 2 20.62 -3.19 -18.31
CA GLN A 2 20.31 -1.81 -17.89
C GLN A 2 19.14 -1.81 -16.91
N LEU A 3 19.25 -1.07 -15.81
CA LEU A 3 18.14 -0.82 -14.89
C LEU A 3 17.03 -0.08 -15.64
N SER A 4 15.77 -0.46 -15.38
CA SER A 4 14.61 0.28 -15.90
C SER A 4 14.62 1.73 -15.40
N SER A 5 13.83 2.60 -16.04
CA SER A 5 13.67 3.98 -15.59
C SER A 5 13.21 4.02 -14.11
N PRO A 6 13.91 4.76 -13.22
CA PRO A 6 13.49 4.91 -11.83
C PRO A 6 12.15 5.65 -11.72
N ILE A 7 11.90 6.61 -12.63
CA ILE A 7 10.67 7.40 -12.65
C ILE A 7 9.48 6.50 -12.98
N ASP A 8 9.63 5.62 -13.97
CA ASP A 8 8.56 4.71 -14.37
C ASP A 8 8.25 3.72 -13.24
N ALA A 9 9.29 3.18 -12.58
CA ALA A 9 9.12 2.26 -11.46
C ALA A 9 8.32 2.90 -10.30
N VAL A 10 8.63 4.16 -9.96
CA VAL A 10 7.92 4.91 -8.92
C VAL A 10 6.50 5.24 -9.36
N ALA A 11 6.32 5.77 -10.58
CA ALA A 11 5.01 6.17 -11.09
C ALA A 11 4.05 4.98 -11.12
N SER A 12 4.48 3.83 -11.64
CA SER A 12 3.69 2.60 -11.65
C SER A 12 3.37 2.11 -10.24
N ALA A 13 4.36 2.11 -9.33
CA ALA A 13 4.19 1.64 -7.96
C ALA A 13 3.17 2.49 -7.18
N VAL A 14 3.31 3.81 -7.20
CA VAL A 14 2.43 4.73 -6.48
C VAL A 14 1.01 4.71 -7.06
N HIS A 15 0.88 4.70 -8.38
CA HIS A 15 -0.44 4.64 -9.03
C HIS A 15 -1.17 3.34 -8.69
N HIS A 16 -0.50 2.19 -8.82
CA HIS A 16 -1.08 0.90 -8.47
C HIS A 16 -1.40 0.80 -6.98
N ALA A 17 -0.57 1.38 -6.11
CA ALA A 17 -0.81 1.36 -4.66
C ALA A 17 -2.12 2.05 -4.28
N ALA A 18 -2.35 3.26 -4.80
CA ALA A 18 -3.58 4.01 -4.57
C ALA A 18 -4.81 3.32 -5.20
N LEU A 19 -4.68 2.88 -6.46
CA LEU A 19 -5.80 2.36 -7.24
C LEU A 19 -6.24 0.96 -6.79
N ALA A 20 -5.29 0.07 -6.48
CA ALA A 20 -5.58 -1.34 -6.26
C ALA A 20 -4.95 -1.93 -4.98
N ALA A 21 -3.68 -1.64 -4.68
CA ALA A 21 -2.99 -2.44 -3.65
C ALA A 21 -3.42 -2.15 -2.21
N PHE A 22 -3.58 -0.89 -1.84
CA PHE A 22 -3.99 -0.54 -0.48
C PHE A 22 -5.47 -0.81 -0.24
N PRO A 23 -5.90 -1.05 1.00
CA PRO A 23 -7.32 -1.17 1.31
C PRO A 23 -8.04 0.17 1.22
N ASP A 24 -9.36 0.11 1.20
CA ASP A 24 -10.21 1.28 1.30
C ASP A 24 -10.10 1.95 2.68
N ILE A 25 -10.30 3.26 2.70
CA ILE A 25 -10.31 4.07 3.91
C ILE A 25 -11.76 4.23 4.35
N HIS A 26 -12.07 3.69 5.53
CA HIS A 26 -13.35 3.81 6.19
C HIS A 26 -13.31 4.99 7.15
N TYR A 27 -14.21 5.96 6.96
CA TYR A 27 -14.27 7.15 7.80
C TYR A 27 -15.72 7.59 8.02
N ARG A 28 -15.91 8.49 8.99
CA ARG A 28 -17.21 9.13 9.22
C ARG A 28 -17.20 10.53 8.64
N THR A 29 -18.28 10.88 7.96
CA THR A 29 -18.51 12.22 7.44
C THR A 29 -19.85 12.72 7.92
N ARG A 30 -20.02 14.04 8.00
CA ARG A 30 -21.33 14.64 8.27
C ARG A 30 -22.34 14.22 7.21
N ASP A 31 -23.53 13.85 7.66
CA ASP A 31 -24.62 13.49 6.79
C ASP A 31 -25.41 14.75 6.39
N TYR A 32 -24.92 15.40 5.33
CA TYR A 32 -25.58 16.59 4.77
C TYR A 32 -27.00 16.32 4.26
N GLU A 33 -27.36 15.08 3.93
CA GLU A 33 -28.72 14.75 3.50
C GLU A 33 -29.68 14.75 4.69
N ALA A 34 -29.27 14.15 5.82
CA ALA A 34 -30.03 14.23 7.07
C ALA A 34 -30.17 15.67 7.59
N MET A 35 -29.18 16.53 7.31
CA MET A 35 -29.19 17.95 7.68
C MET A 35 -29.94 18.86 6.67
N LYS A 36 -30.36 18.34 5.51
CA LYS A 36 -30.87 19.15 4.39
C LYS A 36 -32.12 19.96 4.76
N ASN A 37 -32.96 19.42 5.64
CA ASN A 37 -34.24 20.03 6.03
C ASN A 37 -34.20 20.67 7.41
N TRP A 38 -33.01 20.87 7.99
CA TRP A 38 -32.89 21.50 9.29
C TRP A 38 -33.32 22.95 9.24
N THR A 39 -34.10 23.35 10.23
CA THR A 39 -34.34 24.75 10.54
C THR A 39 -33.09 25.39 11.13
N SER A 40 -33.02 26.72 11.09
CA SER A 40 -31.92 27.47 11.71
C SER A 40 -31.78 27.19 13.21
N GLN A 41 -32.90 26.91 13.90
CA GLN A 41 -32.91 26.60 15.32
C GLN A 41 -32.33 25.20 15.59
N GLU A 42 -32.76 24.18 14.84
CA GLU A 42 -32.23 22.82 14.96
C GLU A 42 -30.72 22.76 14.65
N SER A 43 -30.27 23.54 13.66
CA SER A 43 -28.84 23.66 13.35
C SER A 43 -28.04 24.28 14.50
N TYR A 44 -28.58 25.34 15.12
CA TYR A 44 -27.94 26.00 16.25
C TYR A 44 -27.87 25.08 17.47
N ASP A 45 -28.96 24.37 17.77
CA ASP A 45 -29.05 23.45 18.90
C ASP A 45 -28.12 22.25 18.71
N ALA A 46 -28.01 21.71 17.49
CA ALA A 46 -27.08 20.64 17.15
C ALA A 46 -25.60 21.07 17.28
N VAL A 47 -25.25 22.29 16.84
CA VAL A 47 -23.90 22.84 16.99
C VAL A 47 -23.58 23.06 18.47
N LYS A 48 -24.52 23.62 19.23
CA LYS A 48 -24.36 23.85 20.67
C LYS A 48 -24.23 22.54 21.46
N ALA A 49 -24.96 21.50 21.07
CA ALA A 49 -24.89 20.17 21.68
C ALA A 49 -23.71 19.33 21.17
N ASN A 50 -23.02 19.78 20.10
CA ASN A 50 -21.99 19.02 19.38
C ASN A 50 -22.48 17.64 18.89
N VAL A 51 -23.74 17.57 18.45
CA VAL A 51 -24.36 16.35 17.93
C VAL A 51 -24.81 16.63 16.50
N ALA A 52 -23.94 16.32 15.52
CA ALA A 52 -24.30 16.34 14.11
C ALA A 52 -24.48 14.90 13.62
N PRO A 53 -25.48 14.62 12.76
CA PRO A 53 -25.64 13.30 12.17
C PRO A 53 -24.43 12.99 11.29
N GLU A 54 -23.92 11.78 11.43
CA GLU A 54 -22.79 11.26 10.68
C GLU A 54 -23.21 10.03 9.88
N LYS A 55 -22.60 9.85 8.71
CA LYS A 55 -22.70 8.63 7.93
C LYS A 55 -21.33 8.01 7.71
N ALA A 56 -21.31 6.68 7.58
CA ALA A 56 -20.13 5.96 7.15
C ALA A 56 -19.85 6.27 5.67
N ALA A 57 -18.59 6.51 5.36
CA ALA A 57 -18.10 6.71 4.00
C ALA A 57 -16.87 5.84 3.78
N VAL A 58 -16.72 5.37 2.55
CA VAL A 58 -15.63 4.50 2.11
C VAL A 58 -15.03 5.12 0.85
N ARG A 59 -13.70 5.16 0.76
CA ARG A 59 -13.00 5.63 -0.43
C ARG A 59 -11.63 4.98 -0.58
N ARG A 60 -11.13 4.93 -1.81
CA ARG A 60 -9.72 4.62 -2.09
C ARG A 60 -8.77 5.68 -1.52
N PRO A 61 -7.53 5.30 -1.16
CA PRO A 61 -6.47 6.26 -0.90
C PRO A 61 -6.19 7.14 -2.12
N ASP A 62 -5.90 8.42 -1.87
CA ASP A 62 -5.39 9.31 -2.92
C ASP A 62 -3.88 9.07 -3.10
N VAL A 63 -3.36 9.34 -4.30
CA VAL A 63 -1.92 9.23 -4.61
C VAL A 63 -1.06 10.06 -3.64
N ARG A 64 -1.55 11.22 -3.20
CA ARG A 64 -0.86 12.09 -2.23
C ARG A 64 -0.75 11.49 -0.83
N GLN A 65 -1.54 10.44 -0.54
CA GLN A 65 -1.49 9.71 0.72
C GLN A 65 -0.61 8.44 0.63
N CYS A 66 -0.02 8.19 -0.54
CA CYS A 66 0.90 7.08 -0.77
C CYS A 66 2.33 7.63 -0.78
N GLU A 67 3.12 7.25 0.23
CA GLU A 67 4.48 7.76 0.40
C GLU A 67 5.49 6.71 -0.05
N ILE A 68 6.57 7.15 -0.69
CA ILE A 68 7.68 6.25 -1.05
C ILE A 68 8.54 6.10 0.21
N TYR A 69 8.44 4.95 0.86
CA TYR A 69 9.21 4.66 2.07
C TYR A 69 10.66 4.31 1.74
N ALA A 70 10.87 3.49 0.70
CA ALA A 70 12.20 3.09 0.25
C ALA A 70 12.24 2.87 -1.25
N MET A 71 13.38 3.20 -1.86
CA MET A 71 13.68 2.88 -3.26
C MET A 71 15.15 2.53 -3.41
N PHE A 72 15.44 1.40 -4.05
CA PHE A 72 16.82 0.96 -4.29
C PHE A 72 16.90 -0.03 -5.46
N ALA A 73 18.09 -0.19 -6.04
CA ALA A 73 18.35 -1.23 -7.01
C ALA A 73 18.64 -2.56 -6.29
N GLN A 74 17.98 -3.63 -6.70
CA GLN A 74 18.19 -4.99 -6.20
C GLN A 74 18.45 -5.92 -7.39
N THR A 75 19.41 -6.84 -7.25
CA THR A 75 19.74 -7.82 -8.28
C THR A 75 19.14 -9.17 -7.92
N TRP A 76 18.51 -9.82 -8.90
CA TRP A 76 17.86 -11.11 -8.77
C TRP A 76 18.59 -12.15 -9.62
N SER A 77 18.67 -13.40 -9.17
CA SER A 77 19.33 -14.49 -9.90
C SER A 77 18.48 -15.11 -11.02
N SER A 78 17.30 -14.55 -11.28
CA SER A 78 16.34 -15.01 -12.28
C SER A 78 15.82 -13.83 -13.10
N THR A 79 15.52 -14.11 -14.37
CA THR A 79 14.76 -13.19 -15.24
C THR A 79 13.32 -12.98 -14.76
N ALA A 80 12.78 -13.89 -13.94
CA ALA A 80 11.49 -13.73 -13.29
C ALA A 80 11.56 -12.81 -12.04
N LEU A 81 12.73 -12.26 -11.70
CA LEU A 81 12.97 -11.53 -10.45
C LEU A 81 12.58 -12.39 -9.23
N GLY A 82 12.09 -11.77 -8.15
CA GLY A 82 11.55 -12.46 -6.98
C GLY A 82 10.12 -12.99 -7.14
N PHE A 83 9.54 -12.96 -8.36
CA PHE A 83 8.15 -13.35 -8.58
C PHE A 83 7.91 -14.87 -8.54
N GLY A 84 8.97 -15.65 -8.78
CA GLY A 84 8.85 -17.08 -9.10
C GLY A 84 8.37 -17.31 -10.54
N GLY A 85 8.69 -18.49 -11.10
CA GLY A 85 8.27 -18.90 -12.45
C GLY A 85 9.41 -19.45 -13.31
N LEU A 86 9.08 -19.84 -14.54
CA LEU A 86 10.02 -20.31 -15.57
C LEU A 86 10.83 -19.13 -16.13
N GLY A 87 11.75 -18.60 -15.33
CA GLY A 87 12.76 -17.65 -15.77
C GLY A 87 14.06 -18.35 -16.13
N GLY A 88 14.74 -17.89 -17.18
CA GLY A 88 16.13 -18.28 -17.42
C GLY A 88 17.04 -17.80 -16.29
N GLN A 89 18.14 -18.53 -16.05
CA GLN A 89 19.19 -18.13 -15.12
C GLN A 89 19.88 -16.86 -15.63
N ALA A 90 19.68 -15.74 -14.95
CA ALA A 90 20.32 -14.48 -15.28
C ALA A 90 20.31 -13.53 -14.07
N MET A 91 21.40 -12.79 -13.88
CA MET A 91 21.46 -11.70 -12.91
C MET A 91 20.69 -10.49 -13.46
N THR A 92 19.49 -10.26 -12.93
CA THR A 92 18.55 -9.24 -13.41
C THR A 92 18.43 -8.12 -12.37
N PRO A 93 18.99 -6.93 -12.63
CA PRO A 93 18.82 -5.77 -11.76
C PRO A 93 17.45 -5.12 -11.99
N ALA A 94 16.77 -4.77 -10.91
CA ALA A 94 15.49 -4.06 -10.93
C ALA A 94 15.43 -3.03 -9.81
N TYR A 95 14.68 -1.95 -10.02
CA TYR A 95 14.31 -1.07 -8.92
C TYR A 95 13.26 -1.74 -8.05
N THR A 96 13.55 -1.83 -6.75
CA THR A 96 12.60 -2.11 -5.70
C THR A 96 12.03 -0.80 -5.19
N VAL A 97 10.70 -0.69 -5.16
CA VAL A 97 9.98 0.46 -4.60
C VAL A 97 9.05 -0.05 -3.51
N VAL A 98 9.15 0.55 -2.33
CA VAL A 98 8.27 0.27 -1.19
C VAL A 98 7.43 1.51 -0.96
N VAL A 99 6.11 1.34 -1.06
CA VAL A 99 5.13 2.40 -0.84
C VAL A 99 4.44 2.17 0.50
N SER A 100 4.36 3.19 1.34
CA SER A 100 3.57 3.18 2.57
C SER A 100 2.22 3.88 2.36
N GLY A 101 1.16 3.21 2.80
CA GLY A 101 -0.21 3.71 2.76
C GLY A 101 -0.63 4.41 4.05
N PRO A 102 -1.75 5.15 4.04
CA PRO A 102 -2.21 5.95 5.17
C PRO A 102 -2.61 5.11 6.39
N SER A 103 -3.00 3.86 6.17
CA SER A 103 -3.34 2.89 7.24
C SER A 103 -2.13 2.05 7.68
N GLY A 104 -0.90 2.49 7.41
CA GLY A 104 0.33 1.79 7.81
C GLY A 104 0.70 0.55 6.97
N HIS A 105 -0.04 0.28 5.89
CA HIS A 105 0.27 -0.82 4.97
C HIS A 105 1.51 -0.53 4.14
N TRP A 106 2.25 -1.58 3.76
CA TRP A 106 3.38 -1.48 2.84
C TRP A 106 3.14 -2.31 1.59
N ALA A 107 3.28 -1.70 0.41
CA ALA A 107 3.22 -2.39 -0.86
C ALA A 107 4.62 -2.40 -1.52
N VAL A 108 5.11 -3.58 -1.88
CA VAL A 108 6.42 -3.78 -2.50
C VAL A 108 6.26 -4.01 -3.98
N TYR A 109 7.14 -3.37 -4.77
CA TYR A 109 7.16 -3.45 -6.22
C TYR A 109 8.58 -3.72 -6.72
N TRP A 110 8.70 -4.52 -7.78
CA TRP A 110 9.96 -4.74 -8.49
C TRP A 110 9.79 -4.41 -9.96
N ALA A 111 10.67 -3.56 -10.50
CA ALA A 111 10.56 -3.05 -11.87
C ALA A 111 9.17 -2.47 -12.19
N GLY A 112 8.57 -1.75 -11.22
CA GLY A 112 7.24 -1.16 -11.35
C GLY A 112 6.06 -2.14 -11.24
N ARG A 113 6.30 -3.44 -11.03
CA ARG A 113 5.26 -4.47 -10.91
C ARG A 113 5.00 -4.82 -9.45
N PHE A 114 3.73 -4.93 -9.07
CA PHE A 114 3.31 -5.28 -7.71
C PHE A 114 3.83 -6.65 -7.30
N ALA A 115 4.63 -6.73 -6.25
CA ALA A 115 5.14 -7.97 -5.68
C ALA A 115 4.19 -8.49 -4.60
N TYR A 116 4.01 -7.75 -3.52
CA TYR A 116 3.16 -8.17 -2.40
C TYR A 116 2.80 -6.98 -1.50
N LEU A 117 1.79 -7.18 -0.67
CA LEU A 117 1.27 -6.24 0.33
C LEU A 117 1.57 -6.79 1.73
N ILE A 118 1.95 -5.92 2.65
CA ILE A 118 2.10 -6.21 4.07
C ILE A 118 1.01 -5.43 4.82
N ASP A 119 0.15 -6.18 5.50
CA ASP A 119 -0.92 -5.65 6.36
C ASP A 119 -0.38 -5.54 7.80
N PRO A 120 -0.28 -4.32 8.37
CA PRO A 120 0.27 -4.12 9.71
C PRO A 120 -0.59 -4.76 10.80
N HIS A 121 -1.86 -5.09 10.53
CA HIS A 121 -2.76 -5.72 11.48
C HIS A 121 -2.63 -7.24 11.51
N LYS A 122 -2.00 -7.84 10.49
CA LYS A 122 -1.75 -9.29 10.39
C LYS A 122 -0.28 -9.65 10.63
N GLN A 123 0.60 -8.65 10.58
CA GLN A 123 2.03 -8.81 10.77
C GLN A 123 2.39 -8.96 12.26
N THR A 124 3.27 -9.91 12.57
CA THR A 124 3.87 -10.03 13.91
C THR A 124 5.04 -9.06 14.09
N ASP A 125 5.39 -8.71 15.33
CA ASP A 125 6.53 -7.81 15.60
C ASP A 125 7.83 -8.31 14.99
N LYS A 126 8.09 -9.63 15.06
CA LYS A 126 9.27 -10.25 14.44
C LYS A 126 9.31 -10.10 12.92
N GLN A 127 8.16 -10.25 12.25
CA GLN A 127 8.06 -10.08 10.81
C GLN A 127 8.25 -8.60 10.41
N ARG A 128 7.74 -7.68 11.24
CA ARG A 128 7.93 -6.25 11.06
C ARG A 128 9.39 -5.85 11.19
N GLU A 129 10.07 -6.32 12.24
CA GLU A 129 11.50 -6.11 12.45
C GLU A 129 12.31 -6.69 11.29
N ALA A 130 12.03 -7.93 10.87
CA ALA A 130 12.72 -8.56 9.74
C ALA A 130 12.58 -7.76 8.44
N PHE A 131 11.40 -7.21 8.16
CA PHE A 131 11.19 -6.35 7.00
C PHE A 131 12.00 -5.06 7.09
N LEU A 132 11.95 -4.37 8.23
CA LEU A 132 12.69 -3.12 8.44
C LEU A 132 14.22 -3.33 8.35
N ASP A 133 14.74 -4.40 8.93
CA ASP A 133 16.16 -4.77 8.85
C ASP A 133 16.60 -5.01 7.41
N ASP A 134 15.78 -5.71 6.62
CA ASP A 134 16.07 -5.96 5.21
C ASP A 134 16.01 -4.67 4.38
N LEU A 135 15.07 -3.76 4.67
CA LEU A 135 15.01 -2.45 4.02
C LEU A 135 16.24 -1.59 4.33
N GLN A 136 16.76 -1.64 5.56
CA GLN A 136 18.03 -0.97 5.91
C GLN A 136 19.20 -1.52 5.07
N ARG A 137 19.17 -2.82 4.78
CA ARG A 137 20.15 -3.49 3.90
C ARG A 137 19.87 -3.31 2.41
N ARG A 138 18.84 -2.53 2.05
CA ARG A 138 18.37 -2.32 0.66
C ARG A 138 18.04 -3.65 -0.01
N PHE A 139 17.25 -4.46 0.67
CA PHE A 139 16.85 -5.78 0.23
C PHE A 139 15.35 -6.02 0.51
N THR A 140 14.74 -6.87 -0.32
CA THR A 140 13.43 -7.47 -0.07
C THR A 140 13.44 -8.93 -0.48
N ALA A 141 12.81 -9.79 0.30
CA ALA A 141 12.68 -11.22 0.00
C ALA A 141 11.81 -11.47 -1.23
N GLU A 142 12.03 -12.60 -1.91
CA GLU A 142 11.15 -13.05 -2.99
C GLU A 142 9.72 -13.34 -2.50
N ARG A 143 8.74 -13.39 -3.40
CA ARG A 143 7.31 -13.52 -3.04
C ARG A 143 7.02 -14.69 -2.11
N ARG A 144 7.64 -15.84 -2.39
CA ARG A 144 7.43 -17.06 -1.60
C ARG A 144 7.94 -16.90 -0.18
N GLU A 145 9.16 -16.39 -0.02
CA GLU A 145 9.78 -16.16 1.28
C GLU A 145 9.11 -15.00 2.04
N ALA A 146 8.66 -13.96 1.33
CA ALA A 146 8.03 -12.77 1.92
C ALA A 146 6.76 -13.10 2.71
N SER A 147 5.99 -14.12 2.32
CA SER A 147 4.82 -14.58 3.07
C SER A 147 5.20 -14.97 4.50
N ASP A 148 6.20 -15.83 4.65
CA ASP A 148 6.62 -16.32 5.96
C ASP A 148 7.43 -15.27 6.72
N ARG A 149 8.37 -14.61 6.04
CA ARG A 149 9.33 -13.68 6.63
C ARG A 149 8.72 -12.33 7.03
N TYR A 150 7.78 -11.82 6.24
CA TYR A 150 7.18 -10.50 6.47
C TYR A 150 5.68 -10.54 6.78
N GLY A 151 5.03 -11.70 6.68
CA GLY A 151 3.56 -11.78 6.75
C GLY A 151 2.90 -11.19 5.50
N ALA A 152 3.59 -11.22 4.35
CA ALA A 152 3.13 -10.59 3.13
C ALA A 152 2.06 -11.41 2.40
N CYS A 153 1.14 -10.72 1.72
CA CYS A 153 0.15 -11.30 0.84
C CYS A 153 0.43 -10.90 -0.62
N SER A 154 0.58 -11.88 -1.51
CA SER A 154 0.80 -11.63 -2.94
C SER A 154 -0.48 -11.47 -3.76
N GLU A 155 -1.61 -11.88 -3.18
CA GLU A 155 -2.93 -11.69 -3.78
C GLU A 155 -3.52 -10.39 -3.25
N LEU A 156 -4.03 -9.56 -4.16
CA LEU A 156 -4.83 -8.41 -3.74
C LEU A 156 -6.19 -8.91 -3.27
N PRO A 157 -6.75 -8.35 -2.19
CA PRO A 157 -8.13 -8.67 -1.82
C PRO A 157 -9.03 -8.33 -3.01
N LEU A 158 -9.66 -9.35 -3.58
CA LEU A 158 -10.72 -9.20 -4.57
C LEU A 158 -11.96 -8.69 -3.83
N GLU A 159 -12.11 -7.37 -3.75
CA GLU A 159 -13.41 -6.78 -3.42
C GLU A 159 -14.04 -6.32 -4.74
N ILE A 160 -15.07 -7.07 -5.17
CA ILE A 160 -15.97 -6.79 -6.29
C ILE A 160 -17.09 -5.87 -5.80
#